data_AF-E2BHV5-F1
#
_entry.id   AF-E2BHV5-F1
#
_cell.length_a   1.000
_cell.length_b   1.000
_cell.length_c   1.000
_cell.angle_alpha   90.00
_cell.angle_beta   90.00
_cell.angle_gamma   90.00
#
_symmetry.space_group_name_H-M   'P 1'
#
loop_
_entity.id
_entity.type
_entity.pdbx_description
1 polymer ?
#
loop_
_entity_poly.entity_id
_entity_poly.type
_entity_poly.pdbx_seq_one_letter_code
_entity_poly.pdbx_strand_id
1 'polypeptide(L)'
;MYISNADKLNEDYTTVVIRKGRKIEFDVSASEVGSILSWEFRSEGHDIKFGILRKDTSGTKTEVIPIRRVASHQSEEIGILNCEVPAIYSIVFDNTYSFLRNKKVHYSVRVLPPMQETEASTSVE
;
A
#
# COMPACT_ATOMS: atom_id res chain seq x y z
N MET A 1 -13.30 14.60 -26.57
CA MET A 1 -12.78 13.26 -26.18
C MET A 1 -12.90 13.17 -24.67
N TYR A 2 -13.72 12.26 -24.15
CA TYR A 2 -13.82 12.04 -22.71
C TYR A 2 -12.55 11.33 -22.26
N ILE A 3 -11.71 12.02 -21.50
CA ILE A 3 -10.59 11.39 -20.81
C ILE A 3 -11.22 10.59 -19.66
N SER A 4 -11.22 9.27 -19.78
CA SER A 4 -11.57 8.37 -18.69
C SER A 4 -10.67 8.68 -17.50
N ASN A 5 -11.25 8.97 -16.33
CA ASN A 5 -10.47 9.14 -15.09
C ASN A 5 -9.57 7.92 -14.77
N ALA A 6 -9.83 6.77 -15.39
CA ALA A 6 -8.99 5.58 -15.35
C ALA A 6 -7.61 5.77 -15.99
N ASP A 7 -7.48 6.60 -17.03
CA ASP A 7 -6.20 6.79 -17.73
C ASP A 7 -5.23 7.67 -16.93
N LYS A 8 -5.74 8.56 -16.07
CA LYS A 8 -4.90 9.37 -15.16
C LYS A 8 -4.42 8.63 -13.91
N LEU A 9 -5.04 7.49 -13.55
CA LEU A 9 -4.63 6.69 -12.39
C LEU A 9 -3.39 5.82 -12.68
N ASN A 10 -3.10 5.52 -13.94
CA ASN A 10 -2.01 4.63 -14.34
C ASN A 10 -0.60 5.26 -14.31
N GLU A 11 -0.47 6.59 -14.17
CA GLU A 11 0.86 7.26 -14.21
C GLU A 11 1.69 7.06 -12.93
N ASP A 12 1.10 6.61 -11.82
CA ASP A 12 1.78 6.49 -10.52
C ASP A 12 2.11 5.04 -10.10
N TYR A 13 1.98 4.08 -11.01
CA TYR A 13 2.26 2.68 -10.71
C TYR A 13 3.73 2.34 -10.86
N THR A 14 4.34 1.84 -9.78
CA THR A 14 5.65 1.22 -9.82
C THR A 14 5.52 -0.26 -10.18
N THR A 15 6.37 -0.72 -11.10
CA THR A 15 6.40 -2.13 -11.53
C THR A 15 7.63 -2.83 -10.97
N VAL A 16 7.44 -3.99 -10.36
CA VAL A 16 8.52 -4.80 -9.79
C VAL A 16 8.37 -6.28 -10.13
N VAL A 17 9.49 -6.97 -10.33
CA VAL A 17 9.53 -8.42 -10.52
C VAL A 17 10.10 -9.08 -9.28
N ILE A 18 9.25 -9.78 -8.54
CA ILE A 18 9.60 -10.54 -7.35
C ILE A 18 9.96 -11.95 -7.78
N ARG A 19 11.24 -12.29 -7.68
CA ARG A 19 11.74 -13.62 -8.05
C ARG A 19 11.09 -14.70 -7.19
N LYS A 20 10.98 -15.91 -7.74
CA LYS A 20 10.60 -17.11 -6.99
C LYS A 20 11.46 -17.27 -5.74
N GLY A 21 10.86 -17.66 -4.62
CA GLY A 21 11.57 -17.83 -3.34
C GLY A 21 12.07 -16.52 -2.70
N ARG A 22 11.62 -15.35 -3.19
CA ARG A 22 12.02 -14.04 -2.66
C ARG A 22 10.81 -13.23 -2.19
N LYS A 23 11.08 -12.21 -1.39
CA LYS A 23 10.15 -11.15 -1.04
C LYS A 23 10.80 -9.79 -1.26
N ILE A 24 9.98 -8.77 -1.44
CA ILE A 24 10.41 -7.38 -1.37
C ILE A 24 9.70 -6.71 -0.20
N GLU A 25 10.37 -5.74 0.38
CA GLU A 25 9.89 -4.96 1.49
C GLU A 25 10.45 -3.55 1.37
N PHE A 26 9.60 -2.53 1.49
CA PHE A 26 10.00 -1.14 1.47
C PHE A 26 9.21 -0.33 2.47
N ASP A 27 9.86 0.70 3.01
CA ASP A 27 9.34 1.51 4.10
C ASP A 27 8.67 2.79 3.56
N VAL A 28 7.51 3.15 4.12
CA VAL A 28 6.83 4.43 3.92
C VAL A 28 6.62 5.12 5.27
N SER A 29 6.86 6.43 5.33
CA SER A 29 6.75 7.21 6.57
C SER A 29 5.40 7.93 6.63
N ALA A 30 4.62 7.68 7.68
CA ALA A 30 3.50 8.52 8.06
C ALA A 30 3.94 9.39 9.24
N SER A 31 4.25 10.66 8.96
CA SER A 31 4.84 11.57 9.94
C SER A 31 3.80 12.29 10.80
N GLU A 32 2.54 12.26 10.40
CA GLU A 32 1.45 13.01 11.05
C GLU A 32 0.39 12.05 11.60
N VAL A 33 -0.20 12.42 12.75
CA VAL A 33 -1.34 11.71 13.32
C VAL A 33 -2.53 11.88 12.39
N GLY A 34 -3.20 10.78 12.04
CA GLY A 34 -4.36 10.82 11.14
C GLY A 34 -3.99 10.84 9.67
N SER A 35 -2.71 10.64 9.29
CA SER A 35 -2.36 10.32 7.91
C SER A 35 -3.11 9.08 7.41
N ILE A 36 -3.32 8.99 6.10
CA ILE A 36 -3.94 7.83 5.46
C ILE A 36 -2.91 7.16 4.56
N LEU A 37 -2.57 5.91 4.85
CA LEU A 37 -1.81 5.05 3.94
C LEU A 37 -2.79 4.34 3.01
N SER A 38 -2.69 4.57 1.71
CA SER A 38 -3.47 3.87 0.69
C SER A 38 -2.57 3.02 -0.19
N TRP A 39 -3.05 1.83 -0.57
CA TRP A 39 -2.40 0.98 -1.55
C TRP A 39 -3.38 0.52 -2.61
N GLU A 40 -2.83 0.30 -3.79
CA GLU A 40 -3.50 -0.35 -4.90
C GLU A 40 -2.47 -1.20 -5.63
N PHE A 41 -2.77 -2.46 -5.91
CA PHE A 41 -1.89 -3.29 -6.71
C PHE A 41 -2.58 -4.41 -7.48
N ARG A 42 -1.94 -4.82 -8.56
CA ARG A 42 -2.24 -6.06 -9.29
C ARG A 42 -0.98 -6.88 -9.53
N SER A 43 -1.14 -8.20 -9.57
CA SER A 43 -0.09 -9.12 -9.98
C SER A 43 -0.42 -9.75 -11.34
N GLU A 44 0.58 -9.99 -12.17
CA GLU A 44 0.37 -10.68 -13.44
C GLU A 44 0.32 -12.21 -13.23
N GLY A 45 -0.76 -12.83 -13.72
CA GLY A 45 -0.91 -14.28 -13.91
C GLY A 45 -1.20 -15.12 -12.66
N HIS A 46 -0.75 -14.72 -11.47
CA HIS A 46 -0.90 -15.52 -10.25
C HIS A 46 -1.01 -14.66 -8.99
N ASP A 47 -1.48 -15.28 -7.90
CA ASP A 47 -1.55 -14.68 -6.55
C ASP A 47 -0.18 -14.18 -6.05
N ILE A 48 -0.21 -13.28 -5.06
CA ILE A 48 0.98 -12.85 -4.31
C ILE A 48 0.60 -12.74 -2.84
N LYS A 49 1.53 -13.02 -1.91
CA LYS A 49 1.29 -12.68 -0.50
C LYS A 49 1.53 -11.19 -0.30
N PHE A 50 0.61 -10.52 0.38
CA PHE A 50 0.70 -9.11 0.71
C PHE A 50 0.37 -8.89 2.18
N GLY A 51 1.05 -7.93 2.79
CA GLY A 51 0.74 -7.44 4.13
C GLY A 51 1.48 -6.13 4.43
N ILE A 52 1.13 -5.52 5.55
CA ILE A 52 1.70 -4.25 6.00
C ILE A 52 2.12 -4.41 7.47
N LEU A 53 3.35 -4.01 7.76
CA LEU A 53 3.93 -4.07 9.10
C LEU A 53 4.14 -2.63 9.59
N ARG A 54 3.80 -2.34 10.85
CA ARG A 54 4.22 -1.10 11.51
C ARG A 54 5.54 -1.34 12.21
N LYS A 55 6.51 -0.46 11.99
CA LYS A 55 7.83 -0.46 12.62
C LYS A 55 7.84 0.57 13.75
N ASP A 56 8.23 0.15 14.94
CA ASP A 56 8.39 1.04 16.08
C ASP A 56 9.78 1.69 16.12
N THR A 57 10.03 2.52 17.13
CA THR A 57 11.31 3.20 17.36
C THR A 57 12.46 2.25 17.67
N SER A 58 12.17 1.04 18.16
CA SER A 58 13.16 -0.02 18.40
C SER A 58 13.47 -0.84 17.14
N GLY A 59 12.74 -0.62 16.05
CA GLY A 59 12.82 -1.39 14.81
C GLY A 59 12.00 -2.69 14.82
N THR A 60 11.25 -2.95 15.88
CA THR A 60 10.35 -4.11 15.98
C THR A 60 9.18 -3.92 15.03
N LYS A 61 8.84 -4.97 14.29
CA LYS A 61 7.76 -4.98 13.29
C LYS A 61 6.54 -5.70 13.85
N THR A 62 5.40 -5.02 13.81
CA THR A 62 4.09 -5.57 14.19
C THR A 62 3.18 -5.61 12.98
N GLU A 63 2.48 -6.72 12.76
CA GLU A 63 1.50 -6.83 11.68
C GLU A 63 0.31 -5.90 11.92
N VAL A 64 0.05 -4.99 10.98
CA VAL A 64 -1.18 -4.18 10.95
C VAL A 64 -2.15 -4.70 9.89
N ILE A 65 -1.62 -5.17 8.76
CA ILE A 65 -2.35 -5.98 7.78
C ILE A 65 -1.63 -7.33 7.68
N PRO A 66 -2.28 -8.45 8.05
CA PRO A 66 -1.65 -9.77 8.04
C PRO A 66 -1.12 -10.17 6.67
N ILE A 67 0.06 -10.80 6.63
CA ILE A 67 0.64 -11.27 5.37
C ILE A 67 -0.13 -12.50 4.87
N ARG A 68 -1.03 -12.30 3.92
CA ARG A 68 -1.88 -13.35 3.34
C ARG A 68 -1.81 -13.37 1.82
N ARG A 69 -2.18 -14.52 1.22
CA ARG A 69 -2.31 -14.62 -0.24
C ARG A 69 -3.48 -13.76 -0.71
N VAL A 70 -3.22 -13.00 -1.75
CA VAL A 70 -4.20 -12.13 -2.41
C VAL A 70 -4.25 -12.51 -3.89
N ALA A 71 -5.45 -12.75 -4.41
CA ALA A 71 -5.67 -13.08 -5.82
C ALA A 71 -5.66 -11.82 -6.70
N SER A 72 -4.63 -10.96 -6.54
CA SER A 72 -4.56 -9.66 -7.21
C SER A 72 -4.32 -9.70 -8.73
N HIS A 73 -4.29 -10.91 -9.29
CA HIS A 73 -4.29 -11.20 -10.73
C HIS A 73 -5.71 -11.34 -11.30
N GLN A 74 -6.71 -11.52 -10.44
CA GLN A 74 -8.13 -11.66 -10.82
C GLN A 74 -8.89 -10.36 -10.56
N SER A 75 -8.57 -9.65 -9.47
CA SER A 75 -9.14 -8.35 -9.11
C SER A 75 -8.06 -7.52 -8.45
N GLU A 76 -7.95 -6.24 -8.77
CA GLU A 76 -7.03 -5.33 -8.07
C GLU A 76 -7.30 -5.33 -6.56
N GLU A 77 -6.23 -5.35 -5.77
CA GLU A 77 -6.32 -5.20 -4.32
C GLU A 77 -6.14 -3.71 -4.00
N ILE A 78 -7.19 -3.12 -3.42
CA ILE A 78 -7.22 -1.72 -3.01
C ILE A 78 -7.51 -1.69 -1.52
N GLY A 79 -6.83 -0.80 -0.79
CA GLY A 79 -7.14 -0.58 0.61
C GLY A 79 -6.55 0.70 1.16
N ILE A 80 -7.02 1.03 2.35
CA ILE A 80 -6.56 2.17 3.15
C ILE A 80 -6.29 1.73 4.58
N LEU A 81 -5.39 2.43 5.25
CA LEU A 81 -5.06 2.28 6.65
C LEU A 81 -4.96 3.68 7.27
N ASN A 82 -5.75 3.91 8.31
CA ASN A 82 -5.65 5.13 9.12
C ASN A 82 -4.43 5.01 10.03
N CYS A 83 -3.47 5.91 9.85
CA CYS A 83 -2.27 5.99 10.66
C CYS A 83 -2.58 6.77 11.95
N GLU A 84 -3.07 6.08 12.97
CA GLU A 84 -3.42 6.68 14.28
C GLU A 84 -2.22 7.31 14.99
N VAL A 85 -1.01 6.82 14.70
CA VAL A 85 0.24 7.31 15.27
C VAL A 85 1.29 7.48 14.18
N PRO A 86 2.19 8.49 14.31
CA PRO A 86 3.32 8.63 13.42
C PRO A 86 4.20 7.39 13.49
N ALA A 87 4.42 6.75 12.35
CA ALA A 87 5.15 5.50 12.27
C ALA A 87 5.70 5.26 10.86
N ILE A 88 6.65 4.34 10.79
CA ILE A 88 7.11 3.76 9.53
C ILE A 88 6.30 2.49 9.28
N TYR A 89 5.74 2.37 8.08
CA TYR A 89 5.04 1.17 7.63
C TYR A 89 5.88 0.46 6.57
N SER A 90 6.15 -0.83 6.77
CA SER A 90 6.82 -1.68 5.78
C SER A 90 5.77 -2.40 4.94
N ILE A 91 5.76 -2.11 3.64
CA ILE A 91 4.89 -2.77 2.66
C ILE A 91 5.58 -4.05 2.19
N VAL A 92 4.91 -5.20 2.32
CA VAL A 92 5.51 -6.51 2.04
C VAL A 92 4.80 -7.17 0.86
N PHE A 93 5.57 -7.49 -0.18
CA PHE A 93 5.15 -8.43 -1.21
C PHE A 93 6.01 -9.69 -1.15
N ASP A 94 5.39 -10.82 -0.84
CA ASP A 94 6.07 -12.08 -0.54
C ASP A 94 5.76 -13.14 -1.61
N ASN A 95 6.81 -13.60 -2.30
CA ASN A 95 6.77 -14.70 -3.26
C ASN A 95 7.66 -15.89 -2.81
N THR A 96 7.95 -15.99 -1.50
CA THR A 96 8.83 -17.01 -0.92
C THR A 96 8.26 -18.42 -1.08
N TYR A 97 6.93 -18.54 -1.18
CA TYR A 97 6.23 -19.80 -1.39
C TYR A 97 6.30 -20.32 -2.83
N SER A 98 6.72 -19.52 -3.81
CA SER A 98 6.76 -19.94 -5.21
C SER A 98 8.06 -20.64 -5.54
N PHE A 99 7.98 -21.87 -6.03
CA PHE A 99 9.14 -22.66 -6.48
C PHE A 99 9.47 -22.50 -7.97
N LEU A 100 8.49 -22.11 -8.79
CA LEU A 100 8.61 -22.12 -10.26
C LEU A 100 8.46 -20.75 -10.91
N ARG A 101 7.72 -19.82 -10.28
CA ARG A 101 7.24 -18.61 -10.95
C ARG A 101 7.69 -17.34 -10.23
N ASN A 102 8.24 -16.41 -11.01
CA ASN A 102 8.38 -15.02 -10.61
C ASN A 102 6.99 -14.35 -10.64
N LYS A 103 6.84 -13.24 -9.92
CA LYS A 103 5.61 -12.44 -9.89
C LYS A 103 5.94 -11.03 -10.30
N LYS A 104 5.28 -10.53 -11.34
CA LYS A 104 5.35 -9.12 -11.73
C LYS A 104 4.18 -8.41 -11.07
N VAL A 105 4.47 -7.40 -10.27
CA VAL A 105 3.48 -6.64 -9.49
C VAL A 105 3.55 -5.19 -9.93
N HIS A 106 2.39 -4.62 -10.22
CA HIS A 106 2.19 -3.20 -10.43
C HIS A 106 1.51 -2.66 -9.18
N TYR A 107 2.13 -1.70 -8.50
CA TYR A 107 1.58 -1.14 -7.28
C TYR A 107 1.69 0.39 -7.23
N SER A 108 0.74 1.02 -6.55
CA SER A 108 0.80 2.40 -6.10
C SER A 108 0.59 2.41 -4.59
N VAL A 109 1.51 3.04 -3.86
CA VAL A 109 1.39 3.23 -2.41
C VAL A 109 1.58 4.70 -2.11
N ARG A 110 0.65 5.29 -1.36
CA ARG A 110 0.64 6.72 -1.04
C ARG A 110 0.36 6.92 0.42
N VAL A 111 0.99 7.92 1.01
CA VAL A 111 0.64 8.43 2.34
C VAL A 111 0.09 9.84 2.14
N LEU A 112 -1.16 10.05 2.54
CA LEU A 112 -1.80 11.35 2.53
C LEU A 112 -1.74 11.94 3.94
N PRO A 113 -1.45 13.25 4.09
CA PRO A 113 -1.55 13.92 5.38
C PRO A 113 -3.02 13.91 5.87
N PRO A 114 -3.24 14.07 7.19
CA PRO A 114 -4.59 14.26 7.72
C PRO A 114 -5.24 15.46 7.01
N MET A 115 -6.48 15.28 6.53
CA MET A 115 -7.26 16.43 6.06
C MET A 115 -7.51 17.34 7.26
N GLN A 116 -6.99 18.56 7.22
CA GLN A 116 -7.41 19.59 8.16
C GLN A 116 -8.89 19.87 7.88
N GLU A 117 -9.78 19.41 8.76
CA GLU A 117 -11.15 19.89 8.79
C GLU A 117 -11.06 21.40 8.98
N THR A 118 -11.35 22.15 7.92
CA THR A 118 -11.50 23.60 8.03
C THR A 118 -12.75 23.82 8.85
N GLU A 119 -12.61 24.02 10.16
CA GLU A 119 -13.71 24.52 10.98
C GLU A 119 -14.19 25.82 10.34
N ALA A 120 -15.37 25.77 9.73
CA ALA A 120 -16.07 26.95 9.27
C ALA A 120 -16.46 27.74 10.52
N SER A 121 -15.59 28.68 10.90
CA SER A 121 -15.86 29.74 11.87
C SER A 121 -17.10 30.51 11.44
N THR A 122 -18.27 30.02 11.84
CA THR A 122 -19.52 30.76 11.70
C THR A 122 -19.60 31.66 12.92
N SER A 123 -18.89 32.80 12.86
CA SER A 123 -19.24 33.95 13.68
C SER A 123 -20.57 34.48 13.15
N VAL A 124 -21.66 34.21 13.83
CA VAL A 124 -22.89 34.99 13.69
C VAL A 124 -22.88 36.08 14.75
N GLU A 125 -22.95 37.31 14.26
CA GLU A 125 -23.11 38.59 14.97
C GLU A 125 -24.27 38.59 15.97
#